data_AF-A0A5J4SWK2-F1
#
_entry.id   AF-A0A5J4SWK2-F1
#
_cell.length_a   1.000
_cell.length_b   1.000
_cell.length_c   1.000
_cell.angle_alpha   90.00
_cell.angle_beta   90.00
_cell.angle_gamma   90.00
#
_symmetry.space_group_name_H-M   'P 1'
#
loop_
_entity.id
_entity.type
_entity.pdbx_description
1 polymer ?
#
loop_
_entity_poly.entity_id
_entity_poly.type
_entity_poly.pdbx_seq_one_letter_code
_entity_poly.pdbx_strand_id
1 'polypeptide(L)'
;MKLQCLYSFIACCFFLNTSAGEIIQIAKYKDNKSGAVSYTFDDGLRNQYLIAAPIMERQQVTGTFFIIAGEVAANKGEAEMKKAGAWGGVTWDEIRSLAAKGFEIGNHTLAHKGLVNNVKDNAEAEKEIEESADIIKKEIGIFPVSFCYPYNSRNENIEKLVHKRHAVARNFQRGIGKNDTTAKSVDKWIDELILKKDWAWS
;
A
#
# COMPACT_ATOMS: atom_id res chain seq x y z
N MET A 1 -23.78 50.32 11.32
CA MET A 1 -24.43 51.01 10.19
C MET A 1 -23.35 51.55 9.25
N LYS A 2 -22.94 50.76 8.25
CA LYS A 2 -22.16 51.22 7.09
C LYS A 2 -22.58 50.39 5.88
N LEU A 3 -22.86 51.13 4.81
CA LEU A 3 -23.53 50.77 3.58
C LEU A 3 -22.85 49.66 2.79
N GLN A 4 -23.68 48.79 2.21
CA GLN A 4 -23.39 47.98 1.04
C GLN A 4 -23.00 48.89 -0.14
N CYS A 5 -21.99 48.48 -0.91
CA CYS A 5 -21.75 48.99 -2.24
C CYS A 5 -21.89 47.80 -3.21
N LEU A 6 -22.94 47.86 -4.02
CA LEU A 6 -23.32 46.92 -5.05
C LEU A 6 -22.60 47.34 -6.34
N TYR A 7 -21.80 46.46 -6.94
CA TYR A 7 -21.46 46.57 -8.36
C TYR A 7 -21.93 45.30 -9.05
N SER A 8 -23.01 45.47 -9.81
CA SER A 8 -23.51 44.51 -10.77
C SER A 8 -22.46 44.26 -11.85
N PHE A 9 -22.18 42.98 -12.14
CA PHE A 9 -21.69 42.58 -13.45
C PHE A 9 -22.67 41.57 -14.03
N ILE A 10 -23.47 42.04 -14.98
CA ILE A 10 -24.27 41.22 -15.87
C ILE A 10 -23.30 40.69 -16.93
N ALA A 11 -23.14 39.37 -17.01
CA ALA A 11 -22.62 38.70 -18.19
C ALA A 11 -23.69 37.74 -18.70
N CYS A 12 -24.23 38.10 -19.87
CA CYS A 12 -25.24 37.37 -20.62
C CYS A 12 -24.55 36.32 -21.51
N CYS A 13 -25.17 35.13 -21.60
CA CYS A 13 -24.94 34.04 -22.59
C CYS A 13 -23.55 33.37 -22.53
N PHE A 14 -23.40 32.04 -22.47
CA PHE A 14 -24.08 31.00 -23.23
C PHE A 14 -24.35 29.77 -22.34
N PHE A 15 -25.54 29.17 -22.44
CA PHE A 15 -25.73 27.77 -22.08
C PHE A 15 -25.02 26.91 -23.12
N LEU A 16 -23.78 26.51 -22.83
CA LEU A 16 -23.19 25.35 -23.49
C LEU A 16 -23.70 24.12 -22.73
N ASN A 17 -24.69 23.45 -23.31
CA ASN A 17 -24.92 22.04 -23.04
C ASN A 17 -23.70 21.27 -23.53
N THR A 18 -22.70 21.13 -22.67
CA THR A 18 -21.70 20.08 -22.83
C THR A 18 -22.19 18.90 -22.01
N SER A 19 -22.39 17.75 -22.67
CA SER A 19 -22.35 16.48 -21.96
C SER A 19 -21.08 16.49 -21.13
N ALA A 20 -21.21 16.51 -19.80
CA ALA A 20 -20.06 16.51 -18.91
C ALA A 20 -19.35 15.15 -19.04
N GLY A 21 -18.54 15.02 -20.09
CA GLY A 21 -17.48 14.02 -20.12
C GLY A 21 -16.59 14.35 -18.94
N GLU A 22 -16.45 13.41 -18.01
CA GLU A 22 -15.59 13.59 -16.85
C GLU A 22 -14.19 14.02 -17.33
N ILE A 23 -13.77 15.22 -16.93
CA ILE A 23 -12.41 15.66 -17.16
C ILE A 23 -11.54 14.85 -16.21
N ILE A 24 -10.98 13.76 -16.72
CA ILE A 24 -9.95 13.00 -16.01
C ILE A 24 -8.68 13.85 -16.03
N GLN A 25 -8.30 14.38 -14.86
CA GLN A 25 -7.04 15.08 -14.67
C GLN A 25 -6.12 14.25 -13.78
N ILE A 26 -4.84 14.16 -14.17
CA ILE A 26 -3.82 13.60 -13.28
C ILE A 26 -3.57 14.64 -12.19
N ALA A 27 -3.87 14.27 -10.95
CA ALA A 27 -3.58 15.12 -9.80
C ALA A 27 -2.07 15.34 -9.70
N LYS A 28 -1.66 16.58 -9.43
CA LYS A 28 -0.27 16.86 -9.10
C LYS A 28 0.07 16.25 -7.74
N TYR A 29 1.33 15.86 -7.55
CA TYR A 29 1.80 15.47 -6.23
C TYR A 29 1.59 16.61 -5.23
N LYS A 30 1.41 16.22 -3.96
CA LYS A 30 1.26 17.15 -2.84
C LYS A 30 2.32 18.25 -2.93
N ASP A 31 1.92 19.50 -2.70
CA ASP A 31 2.79 20.69 -2.77
C ASP A 31 3.49 20.89 -4.12
N ASN A 32 2.89 20.41 -5.22
CA ASN A 32 3.40 20.54 -6.58
C ASN A 32 4.83 19.96 -6.74
N LYS A 33 5.15 18.92 -5.96
CA LYS A 33 6.43 18.21 -6.05
C LYS A 33 6.56 17.48 -7.40
N SER A 34 7.80 17.23 -7.81
CA SER A 34 8.12 16.55 -9.08
C SER A 34 7.91 15.03 -9.03
N GLY A 35 7.70 14.46 -7.84
CA GLY A 35 7.56 13.03 -7.62
C GLY A 35 7.06 12.73 -6.21
N ALA A 36 6.76 11.45 -5.97
CA ALA A 36 6.50 10.90 -4.65
C ALA A 36 7.30 9.62 -4.46
N VAL A 37 7.62 9.30 -3.21
CA VAL A 37 8.24 8.04 -2.81
C VAL A 37 7.31 7.40 -1.78
N SER A 38 7.04 6.11 -1.93
CA SER A 38 6.35 5.31 -0.92
C SER A 38 7.30 4.26 -0.38
N TYR A 39 7.27 4.04 0.94
CA TYR A 39 7.98 2.96 1.60
C TYR A 39 6.99 1.84 1.90
N THR A 40 7.28 0.65 1.42
CA THR A 40 6.44 -0.53 1.62
C THR A 40 7.24 -1.66 2.24
N PHE A 41 6.61 -2.39 3.17
CA PHE A 41 7.19 -3.52 3.85
C PHE A 41 6.28 -4.73 3.68
N ASP A 42 6.82 -5.78 3.05
CA ASP A 42 6.07 -7.01 2.78
C ASP A 42 6.22 -8.01 3.93
N ASP A 43 5.38 -9.03 3.91
CA ASP A 43 5.47 -10.24 4.74
C ASP A 43 5.20 -10.07 6.25
N GLY A 44 4.98 -8.85 6.75
CA GLY A 44 4.65 -8.63 8.17
C GLY A 44 5.73 -9.11 9.15
N LEU A 45 7.01 -9.02 8.78
CA LEU A 45 8.11 -9.39 9.67
C LEU A 45 8.10 -8.49 10.90
N ARG A 46 8.20 -9.10 12.08
CA ARG A 46 8.21 -8.35 13.33
C ARG A 46 9.35 -7.32 13.45
N ASN A 47 10.49 -7.55 12.80
CA ASN A 47 11.59 -6.56 12.80
C ASN A 47 11.21 -5.25 12.09
N GLN A 48 10.25 -5.28 11.16
CA GLN A 48 9.73 -4.07 10.50
C GLN A 48 8.98 -3.21 11.52
N TYR A 49 8.20 -3.83 12.41
CA TYR A 49 7.57 -3.15 13.54
C TYR A 49 8.62 -2.65 14.57
N LEU A 50 9.58 -3.48 14.96
CA LEU A 50 10.53 -3.15 16.03
C LEU A 50 11.62 -2.15 15.62
N ILE A 51 11.98 -2.10 14.34
CA ILE A 51 13.13 -1.32 13.83
C ILE A 51 12.68 -0.29 12.80
N ALA A 52 12.02 -0.74 11.72
CA ALA A 52 11.71 0.16 10.60
C ALA A 52 10.68 1.24 10.98
N ALA A 53 9.55 0.87 11.59
CA ALA A 53 8.53 1.83 11.99
C ALA A 53 9.08 2.91 12.97
N PRO A 54 9.84 2.58 14.04
CA PRO A 54 10.45 3.59 14.90
C PRO A 54 11.44 4.52 14.19
N ILE A 55 12.18 4.03 13.18
CA ILE A 55 13.05 4.88 12.35
C ILE A 55 12.18 5.86 11.55
N MET A 56 11.12 5.38 10.91
CA MET A 56 10.22 6.19 10.10
C MET A 56 9.50 7.25 10.93
N GLU A 57 9.03 6.90 12.14
CA GLU A 57 8.43 7.84 13.09
C GLU A 57 9.39 9.00 13.45
N ARG A 58 10.67 8.69 13.71
CA ARG A 58 11.69 9.73 13.97
C ARG A 58 11.94 10.63 12.77
N GLN A 59 11.74 10.12 11.55
CA GLN A 59 11.84 10.88 10.31
C GLN A 59 10.53 11.56 9.91
N GLN A 60 9.46 11.37 10.68
CA GLN A 60 8.11 11.88 10.38
C GLN A 60 7.59 11.43 9.00
N VAL A 61 7.94 10.20 8.61
CA VAL A 61 7.50 9.55 7.38
C VAL A 61 6.63 8.34 7.74
N THR A 62 5.57 8.11 6.97
CA THR A 62 4.74 6.90 7.06
C THR A 62 4.97 5.99 5.86
N GLY A 63 4.41 4.79 5.90
CA GLY A 63 4.51 3.79 4.84
C GLY A 63 3.44 2.73 4.96
N THR A 64 3.52 1.72 4.10
CA THR A 64 2.56 0.63 4.00
C THR A 64 3.18 -0.68 4.47
N PHE A 65 2.48 -1.40 5.36
CA PHE A 65 2.85 -2.74 5.81
C PHE A 65 1.86 -3.74 5.23
N PHE A 66 2.31 -4.60 4.34
CA PHE A 66 1.50 -5.66 3.73
C PHE A 66 1.55 -6.90 4.63
N ILE A 67 0.39 -7.28 5.18
CA ILE A 67 0.27 -8.32 6.20
C ILE A 67 -0.21 -9.63 5.58
N ILE A 68 0.46 -10.72 5.95
CA ILE A 68 -0.01 -12.09 5.72
C ILE A 68 -0.89 -12.46 6.91
N ALA A 69 -2.21 -12.35 6.78
CA ALA A 69 -3.12 -12.45 7.92
C ALA A 69 -3.04 -13.80 8.66
N GLY A 70 -2.73 -14.89 7.96
CA GLY A 70 -2.57 -16.24 8.51
C GLY A 70 -1.21 -16.48 9.19
N GLU A 71 -0.25 -15.56 9.09
CA GLU A 71 1.08 -15.64 9.73
C GLU A 71 1.26 -14.62 10.87
N VAL A 72 0.19 -13.90 11.24
CA VAL A 72 0.19 -13.00 12.40
C VAL A 72 0.27 -13.85 13.66
N ALA A 73 1.23 -13.55 14.53
CA ALA A 73 1.41 -14.27 15.78
C ALA A 73 0.23 -14.03 16.72
N ALA A 74 -0.27 -15.10 17.36
CA ALA A 74 -1.41 -15.01 18.27
C ALA A 74 -1.09 -14.21 19.53
N ASN A 75 0.17 -14.20 19.95
CA ASN A 75 0.64 -13.45 21.11
C ASN A 75 2.13 -13.12 21.02
N LYS A 76 2.60 -12.30 21.96
CA LYS A 76 4.00 -11.85 22.04
C LYS A 76 4.99 -13.01 22.23
N GLY A 77 4.62 -14.07 22.94
CA GLY A 77 5.50 -15.23 23.13
C GLY A 77 5.77 -15.95 21.82
N GLU A 78 4.73 -16.18 21.00
CA GLU A 78 4.88 -16.73 19.65
C GLU A 78 5.71 -15.82 18.74
N ALA A 79 5.45 -14.52 18.82
CA ALA A 79 6.18 -13.48 18.09
C ALA A 79 7.68 -13.44 18.43
N GLU A 80 8.07 -13.77 19.66
CA GLU A 80 9.47 -13.82 20.12
C GLU A 80 10.19 -15.11 19.72
N MET A 81 9.45 -16.19 19.46
CA MET A 81 10.02 -17.48 19.01
C MET A 81 10.31 -17.52 17.50
N LYS A 82 9.69 -16.63 16.70
CA LYS A 82 9.96 -16.55 15.26
C LYS A 82 11.42 -16.13 15.02
N LYS A 83 12.10 -16.88 14.16
CA LYS A 83 13.48 -16.56 13.74
C LYS A 83 13.50 -15.21 13.01
N ALA A 84 14.58 -14.46 13.17
CA ALA A 84 14.79 -13.24 12.40
C ALA A 84 14.69 -13.54 10.89
N GLY A 85 13.87 -12.75 10.17
CA GLY A 85 13.63 -12.94 8.74
C GLY A 85 12.54 -13.94 8.38
N ALA A 86 11.92 -14.64 9.34
CA ALA A 86 10.75 -15.46 9.08
C ALA A 86 9.53 -14.58 8.78
N TRP A 87 8.72 -14.96 7.78
CA TRP A 87 7.46 -14.28 7.48
C TRP A 87 6.52 -14.23 8.68
N GLY A 88 5.75 -13.14 8.75
CA GLY A 88 4.84 -12.83 9.83
C GLY A 88 5.54 -12.63 11.17
N GLY A 89 4.88 -13.08 12.23
CA GLY A 89 5.38 -12.95 13.59
C GLY A 89 5.15 -11.59 14.22
N VAL A 90 4.68 -10.59 13.48
CA VAL A 90 4.02 -9.41 14.08
C VAL A 90 2.71 -9.85 14.77
N THR A 91 2.28 -9.17 15.82
CA THR A 91 1.00 -9.43 16.48
C THR A 91 -0.09 -8.44 16.04
N TRP A 92 -1.37 -8.77 16.24
CA TRP A 92 -2.46 -7.81 15.98
C TRP A 92 -2.39 -6.54 16.83
N ASP A 93 -1.86 -6.61 18.06
CA ASP A 93 -1.63 -5.42 18.88
C ASP A 93 -0.56 -4.51 18.26
N GLU A 94 0.51 -5.10 17.72
CA GLU A 94 1.57 -4.37 17.02
C GLU A 94 1.05 -3.77 15.70
N ILE A 95 0.21 -4.50 14.95
CA ILE A 95 -0.45 -3.99 13.73
C ILE A 95 -1.42 -2.83 14.06
N ARG A 96 -2.24 -2.96 15.11
CA ARG A 96 -3.12 -1.87 15.58
C ARG A 96 -2.32 -0.63 15.96
N SER A 97 -1.17 -0.82 16.62
CA SER A 97 -0.24 0.27 16.95
C SER A 97 0.29 0.98 15.70
N LEU A 98 0.68 0.23 14.65
CA LEU A 98 1.07 0.82 13.36
C LEU A 98 -0.06 1.65 12.74
N ALA A 99 -1.28 1.10 12.66
CA ALA A 99 -2.43 1.79 12.11
C ALA A 99 -2.75 3.09 12.88
N ALA A 100 -2.73 3.04 14.22
CA ALA A 100 -2.97 4.20 15.08
C ALA A 100 -1.93 5.32 14.89
N LYS A 101 -0.72 4.98 14.46
CA LYS A 101 0.37 5.92 14.14
C LYS A 101 0.32 6.45 12.71
N GLY A 102 -0.68 6.06 11.92
CA GLY A 102 -0.89 6.54 10.55
C GLY A 102 -0.13 5.75 9.49
N PHE A 103 0.43 4.58 9.82
CA PHE A 103 0.91 3.64 8.81
C PHE A 103 -0.28 2.95 8.13
N GLU A 104 -0.17 2.72 6.82
CA GLU A 104 -1.16 1.95 6.09
C GLU A 104 -0.96 0.45 6.32
N ILE A 105 -2.06 -0.29 6.46
CA ILE A 105 -2.05 -1.75 6.53
C ILE A 105 -2.67 -2.29 5.24
N GLY A 106 -1.84 -2.98 4.44
CA GLY A 106 -2.23 -3.59 3.18
C GLY A 106 -2.37 -5.11 3.28
N ASN A 107 -2.98 -5.71 2.26
CA ASN A 107 -3.22 -7.15 2.19
C ASN A 107 -2.08 -7.86 1.42
N HIS A 108 -1.52 -8.93 2.00
CA HIS A 108 -0.50 -9.76 1.37
C HIS A 108 -0.91 -11.24 1.22
N THR A 109 -2.20 -11.48 0.95
CA THR A 109 -2.87 -12.80 0.99
C THR A 109 -2.93 -13.41 2.38
N LEU A 110 -3.73 -14.47 2.52
CA LEU A 110 -3.94 -15.16 3.78
C LEU A 110 -2.72 -15.96 4.20
N ALA A 111 -2.17 -16.77 3.30
CA ALA A 111 -1.09 -17.73 3.59
C ALA A 111 0.16 -17.51 2.74
N HIS A 112 0.32 -16.30 2.17
CA HIS A 112 1.45 -15.91 1.32
C HIS A 112 1.58 -16.77 0.04
N LYS A 113 0.46 -17.26 -0.49
CA LYS A 113 0.47 -18.07 -1.73
C LYS A 113 0.62 -17.19 -2.97
N GLY A 114 1.47 -17.62 -3.89
CA GLY A 114 1.48 -17.09 -5.26
C GLY A 114 0.16 -17.42 -5.97
N LEU A 115 -0.59 -16.39 -6.35
CA LEU A 115 -1.97 -16.54 -6.83
C LEU A 115 -2.09 -17.12 -8.25
N VAL A 116 -0.99 -17.30 -8.98
CA VAL A 116 -1.01 -17.95 -10.30
C VAL A 116 -0.57 -19.42 -10.22
N ASN A 117 0.48 -19.72 -9.45
CA ASN A 117 1.15 -21.02 -9.49
C ASN A 117 0.95 -21.86 -8.22
N ASN A 118 0.42 -21.28 -7.14
CA ASN A 118 0.34 -21.93 -5.83
C ASN A 118 -1.09 -22.05 -5.29
N VAL A 119 -2.09 -21.74 -6.12
CA VAL A 119 -3.52 -21.95 -5.85
C VAL A 119 -4.09 -22.91 -6.89
N LYS A 120 -5.12 -23.68 -6.53
CA LYS A 120 -5.73 -24.70 -7.39
C LYS A 120 -6.66 -24.09 -8.43
N ASP A 121 -7.40 -23.05 -8.05
CA ASP A 121 -8.45 -22.43 -8.86
C ASP A 121 -8.75 -20.99 -8.39
N ASN A 122 -9.69 -20.34 -9.08
CA ASN A 122 -10.14 -18.99 -8.73
C ASN A 122 -10.80 -18.91 -7.35
N ALA A 123 -11.43 -19.98 -6.86
CA ALA A 123 -12.08 -19.96 -5.55
C ALA A 123 -11.03 -19.96 -4.43
N GLU A 124 -9.94 -20.71 -4.58
CA GLU A 124 -8.80 -20.64 -3.66
C GLU A 124 -8.09 -19.28 -3.74
N ALA A 125 -7.92 -18.72 -4.94
CA ALA A 125 -7.37 -17.37 -5.10
C ALA A 125 -8.24 -16.30 -4.40
N GLU A 126 -9.56 -16.34 -4.60
CA GLU A 126 -10.51 -15.45 -3.92
C GLU A 126 -10.45 -15.64 -2.40
N LYS A 127 -10.37 -16.88 -1.91
CA LYS A 127 -10.21 -17.14 -0.48
C LYS A 127 -8.95 -16.47 0.09
N GLU A 128 -7.79 -16.66 -0.57
CA GLU A 128 -6.53 -16.04 -0.14
C GLU A 128 -6.61 -14.51 -0.09
N ILE A 129 -7.34 -13.89 -1.02
CA ILE A 129 -7.52 -12.42 -1.09
C ILE A 129 -8.52 -11.94 -0.03
N GLU A 130 -9.71 -12.52 -0.03
CA GLU A 130 -10.88 -11.98 0.67
C GLU A 130 -10.90 -12.31 2.15
N GLU A 131 -10.51 -13.54 2.52
CA GLU A 131 -10.45 -13.92 3.94
C GLU A 131 -9.37 -13.12 4.68
N SER A 132 -8.23 -12.87 4.02
CA SER A 132 -7.19 -11.98 4.54
C SER A 132 -7.74 -10.56 4.77
N ALA A 133 -8.45 -10.00 3.79
CA ALA A 133 -9.00 -8.65 3.88
C ALA A 133 -10.05 -8.53 5.00
N ASP A 134 -10.89 -9.55 5.17
CA ASP A 134 -11.90 -9.60 6.22
C ASP A 134 -11.29 -9.75 7.61
N ILE A 135 -10.24 -10.57 7.77
CA ILE A 135 -9.49 -10.68 9.02
C ILE A 135 -8.84 -9.35 9.37
N ILE A 136 -8.12 -8.71 8.43
CA ILE A 136 -7.50 -7.39 8.68
C ILE A 136 -8.57 -6.39 9.11
N LYS A 137 -9.67 -6.27 8.36
CA LYS A 137 -10.77 -5.35 8.70
C LYS A 137 -11.35 -5.64 10.08
N LYS A 138 -11.53 -6.91 10.44
CA LYS A 138 -12.05 -7.30 11.76
C LYS A 138 -11.09 -6.90 12.88
N GLU A 139 -9.79 -7.08 12.70
CA GLU A 139 -8.78 -6.91 13.75
C GLU A 139 -8.39 -5.45 13.99
N ILE A 140 -8.43 -4.60 12.96
CA ILE A 140 -8.01 -3.19 13.08
C ILE A 140 -9.13 -2.19 12.79
N GLY A 141 -10.31 -2.65 12.35
CA GLY A 141 -11.44 -1.79 12.00
C GLY A 141 -11.32 -1.06 10.65
N ILE A 142 -10.23 -1.27 9.92
CA ILE A 142 -9.91 -0.61 8.65
C ILE A 142 -9.79 -1.66 7.55
N PHE A 143 -10.50 -1.46 6.45
CA PHE A 143 -10.39 -2.35 5.30
C PHE A 143 -9.07 -2.09 4.54
N PRO A 144 -8.26 -3.11 4.23
CA PRO A 144 -7.01 -2.94 3.49
C PRO A 144 -7.31 -2.59 2.03
N VAL A 145 -7.17 -1.33 1.66
CA VAL A 145 -7.47 -0.86 0.30
C VAL A 145 -6.40 -1.24 -0.72
N SER A 146 -5.16 -1.45 -0.25
CA SER A 146 -4.01 -1.81 -1.04
C SER A 146 -3.70 -3.29 -0.97
N PHE A 147 -3.28 -3.84 -2.11
CA PHE A 147 -2.92 -5.23 -2.26
C PHE A 147 -1.49 -5.39 -2.78
N CYS A 148 -0.76 -6.36 -2.25
CA CYS A 148 0.56 -6.74 -2.70
C CYS A 148 0.56 -8.23 -3.07
N TYR A 149 0.96 -8.59 -4.30
CA TYR A 149 1.01 -10.00 -4.74
C TYR A 149 2.27 -10.68 -4.19
N PRO A 150 2.13 -11.79 -3.43
CA PRO A 150 3.27 -12.63 -3.09
C PRO A 150 4.04 -13.03 -4.36
N TYR A 151 5.35 -12.83 -4.34
CA TYR A 151 6.26 -13.13 -5.45
C TYR A 151 5.91 -12.42 -6.78
N ASN A 152 5.13 -11.33 -6.74
CA ASN A 152 4.56 -10.69 -7.92
C ASN A 152 3.77 -11.68 -8.82
N SER A 153 3.18 -12.72 -8.21
CA SER A 153 2.45 -13.78 -8.91
C SER A 153 1.06 -13.27 -9.30
N ARG A 154 0.97 -12.68 -10.51
CA ARG A 154 -0.26 -12.11 -11.07
C ARG A 154 -0.44 -12.42 -12.56
N ASN A 155 -1.69 -12.38 -13.01
CA ASN A 155 -2.11 -12.34 -14.40
C ASN A 155 -3.43 -11.55 -14.49
N GLU A 156 -3.95 -11.33 -15.71
CA GLU A 156 -5.18 -10.54 -15.90
C GLU A 156 -6.39 -11.06 -15.11
N ASN A 157 -6.51 -12.38 -14.92
CA ASN A 157 -7.58 -12.97 -14.15
C ASN A 157 -7.43 -12.67 -12.66
N ILE A 158 -6.23 -12.86 -12.11
CA ILE A 158 -5.93 -12.55 -10.70
C ILE A 158 -6.09 -11.07 -10.40
N GLU A 159 -5.68 -10.18 -11.33
CA GLU A 159 -5.90 -8.74 -11.18
C GLU A 159 -7.39 -8.40 -11.08
N LYS A 160 -8.24 -9.03 -11.91
CA LYS A 160 -9.70 -8.85 -11.81
C LYS A 160 -10.23 -9.30 -10.44
N LEU A 161 -9.71 -10.39 -9.89
CA LEU A 161 -10.12 -10.88 -8.57
C LEU A 161 -9.73 -9.87 -7.48
N VAL A 162 -8.49 -9.40 -7.46
CA VAL A 162 -8.01 -8.41 -6.48
C VAL A 162 -8.81 -7.11 -6.56
N HIS A 163 -9.07 -6.62 -7.77
CA HIS A 163 -9.80 -5.37 -8.00
C HIS A 163 -11.31 -5.44 -7.72
N LYS A 164 -11.86 -6.60 -7.33
CA LYS A 164 -13.23 -6.65 -6.80
C LYS A 164 -13.39 -5.82 -5.53
N ARG A 165 -12.37 -5.79 -4.66
CA ARG A 165 -12.42 -5.11 -3.36
C ARG A 165 -11.20 -4.24 -3.06
N HIS A 166 -10.07 -4.40 -3.74
CA HIS A 166 -8.88 -3.58 -3.54
C HIS A 166 -8.77 -2.51 -4.63
N ALA A 167 -8.64 -1.25 -4.21
CA ALA A 167 -8.59 -0.12 -5.12
C ALA A 167 -7.22 -0.01 -5.82
N VAL A 168 -6.16 -0.46 -5.16
CA VAL A 168 -4.79 -0.39 -5.68
C VAL A 168 -4.07 -1.71 -5.45
N ALA A 169 -3.28 -2.13 -6.43
CA ALA A 169 -2.46 -3.33 -6.35
C ALA A 169 -1.06 -3.08 -6.91
N ARG A 170 -0.04 -3.63 -6.24
CA ARG A 170 1.35 -3.45 -6.66
C ARG A 170 1.67 -4.32 -7.88
N ASN A 171 1.91 -3.70 -9.03
CA ASN A 171 2.13 -4.44 -10.29
C ASN A 171 3.61 -4.65 -10.67
N PHE A 172 4.54 -4.09 -9.91
CA PHE A 172 5.98 -4.21 -10.13
C PHE A 172 6.70 -4.36 -8.80
N GLN A 173 7.79 -5.12 -8.76
CA GLN A 173 8.61 -5.32 -7.56
C GLN A 173 10.09 -5.28 -7.92
N ARG A 174 10.86 -4.48 -7.19
CA ARG A 174 12.32 -4.54 -7.14
C ARG A 174 12.77 -4.86 -5.73
N GLY A 175 13.03 -6.12 -5.43
CA GLY A 175 13.47 -6.52 -4.09
C GLY A 175 14.70 -5.72 -3.61
N ILE A 176 14.55 -5.05 -2.47
CA ILE A 176 15.61 -4.37 -1.72
C ILE A 176 15.89 -5.18 -0.46
N GLY A 177 17.16 -5.41 -0.13
CA GLY A 177 17.57 -6.12 1.09
C GLY A 177 18.07 -7.56 0.88
N LYS A 178 18.29 -7.98 -0.37
CA LYS A 178 19.15 -9.14 -0.68
C LYS A 178 20.64 -8.76 -0.56
N ASN A 179 21.52 -9.76 -0.46
CA ASN A 179 22.96 -9.62 -0.18
C ASN A 179 23.74 -8.67 -1.12
N ASP A 180 23.17 -8.26 -2.25
CA ASP A 180 23.75 -7.35 -3.25
C ASP A 180 23.22 -5.90 -3.17
N THR A 181 22.26 -5.63 -2.27
CA THR A 181 21.71 -4.29 -2.08
C THR A 181 22.65 -3.46 -1.20
N THR A 182 23.15 -2.34 -1.73
CA THR A 182 24.02 -1.39 -1.02
C THR A 182 23.38 -0.01 -1.07
N ALA A 183 23.73 0.89 -0.15
CA ALA A 183 23.28 2.28 -0.20
C ALA A 183 23.55 2.89 -1.59
N LYS A 184 24.77 2.67 -2.12
CA LYS A 184 25.17 3.13 -3.45
C LYS A 184 24.28 2.58 -4.58
N SER A 185 23.87 1.31 -4.52
CA SER A 185 23.02 0.72 -5.57
C SER A 185 21.56 1.19 -5.47
N VAL A 186 21.09 1.53 -4.26
CA VAL A 186 19.79 2.18 -4.04
C VAL A 186 19.82 3.63 -4.52
N ASP A 187 20.84 4.40 -4.16
CA ASP A 187 21.01 5.81 -4.60
C ASP A 187 21.01 5.91 -6.12
N LYS A 188 21.86 5.09 -6.78
CA LYS A 188 21.93 5.05 -8.24
C LYS A 188 20.57 4.75 -8.88
N TRP A 189 19.79 3.84 -8.30
CA TRP A 189 18.48 3.51 -8.82
C TRP A 189 17.49 4.66 -8.67
N ILE A 190 17.44 5.29 -7.50
CA ILE A 190 16.57 6.45 -7.25
C ILE A 190 16.93 7.60 -8.20
N ASP A 191 18.22 7.88 -8.39
CA ASP A 191 18.68 8.90 -9.34
C ASP A 191 18.20 8.61 -10.76
N GLU A 192 18.30 7.36 -11.21
CA GLU A 192 17.81 6.94 -12.54
C GLU A 192 16.29 7.12 -12.68
N LEU A 193 15.51 6.82 -11.65
CA LEU A 193 14.05 7.03 -11.66
C LEU A 193 13.69 8.51 -11.75
N ILE A 194 14.36 9.35 -10.95
CA ILE A 194 14.15 10.79 -10.96
C ILE A 194 14.49 11.36 -12.34
N LEU A 195 15.63 10.98 -12.91
CA LEU A 195 16.06 11.44 -14.23
C LEU A 195 15.07 11.05 -15.33
N LYS A 196 14.52 9.83 -15.28
CA LYS A 196 13.56 9.32 -16.27
C LYS A 196 12.12 9.79 -16.02
N LYS A 197 11.85 10.43 -14.87
CA LYS A 197 10.48 10.71 -14.37
C LYS A 197 9.62 9.45 -14.33
N ASP A 198 10.24 8.34 -13.95
CA ASP A 198 9.62 7.02 -13.91
C ASP A 198 9.17 6.68 -12.48
N TRP A 199 8.31 5.68 -12.37
CA TRP A 199 7.83 5.16 -11.10
C TRP A 199 8.42 3.77 -10.86
N ALA A 200 8.72 3.45 -9.61
CA ALA A 200 9.07 2.09 -9.25
C ALA A 200 8.71 1.79 -7.80
N TRP A 201 8.62 0.49 -7.51
CA TRP A 201 8.27 -0.04 -6.20
C TRP A 201 9.35 -1.07 -5.85
N SER A 202 9.78 -1.08 -4.59
CA SER A 202 10.71 -2.08 -4.08
C SER A 202 10.02 -3.11 -3.20
#